data_AF-A0A538N0T8-F1
#
_entry.id   AF-A0A538N0T8-F1
#
_cell.length_a   1.000
_cell.length_b   1.000
_cell.length_c   1.000
_cell.angle_alpha   90.00
_cell.angle_beta   90.00
_cell.angle_gamma   90.00
#
_symmetry.space_group_name_H-M   'P 1'
#
loop_
_entity.id
_entity.type
_entity.pdbx_description
1 polymer ?
#
loop_
_entity_poly.entity_id
_entity_poly.type
_entity_poly.pdbx_seq_one_letter_code
_entity_poly.pdbx_strand_id
1 'polypeptide(L)'
;MSAWDEYLTAAQRLDAAQRDATAAAAARTTAVQNAGQELAMVRQRLTLQAARLSGLAVRAGMPAPLLTPDAPVPEPPDPVAASALLRAAIAEIDTADAALSEVDTGTVTRGPLPDLPQTTRNLIVYGAVALVVLITQLILFFVASGPAASVGALVCGAALPALGYGVSWASIGLLYGKVDRSAVIGAGVSAAPVVLLCGGIAVTALLR
;
A
#
# COMPACT_ATOMS: atom_id res chain seq x y z
N MET A 1 2.42 -23.88 -75.75
CA MET A 1 1.74 -22.79 -75.03
C MET A 1 1.70 -21.59 -75.94
N SER A 2 0.56 -20.92 -76.05
CA SER A 2 0.44 -19.71 -76.88
C SER A 2 0.84 -18.48 -76.08
N ALA A 3 1.30 -17.41 -76.77
CA ALA A 3 1.58 -16.12 -76.13
C ALA A 3 0.37 -15.54 -75.37
N TRP A 4 -0.84 -15.92 -75.79
CA TRP A 4 -2.09 -15.57 -75.12
C TRP A 4 -2.26 -16.27 -73.76
N ASP A 5 -1.88 -17.54 -73.64
CA ASP A 5 -1.94 -18.28 -72.37
C ASP A 5 -0.95 -17.71 -71.34
N GLU A 6 0.23 -17.29 -71.79
CA GLU A 6 1.23 -16.63 -70.96
C GLU A 6 0.75 -15.27 -70.46
N TYR A 7 0.11 -14.48 -71.33
CA TYR A 7 -0.51 -13.21 -70.96
C TYR A 7 -1.62 -13.41 -69.92
N LEU A 8 -2.54 -14.37 -70.12
CA LEU A 8 -3.61 -14.65 -69.16
C LEU A 8 -3.05 -15.08 -67.80
N THR A 9 -2.01 -15.92 -67.79
CA THR A 9 -1.36 -16.35 -66.56
C THR A 9 -0.69 -15.18 -65.84
N ALA A 10 -0.02 -14.29 -66.58
CA ALA A 10 0.60 -13.08 -66.02
C ALA A 10 -0.46 -12.11 -65.45
N ALA A 11 -1.58 -11.91 -66.16
CA ALA A 11 -2.69 -11.08 -65.70
C ALA A 11 -3.34 -11.63 -64.43
N GLN A 12 -3.53 -12.95 -64.33
CA GLN A 12 -4.04 -13.61 -63.12
C GLN A 12 -3.09 -13.44 -61.93
N ARG A 13 -1.78 -13.56 -62.15
CA ARG A 13 -0.76 -13.32 -61.10
C ARG A 13 -0.76 -11.87 -60.63
N LEU A 14 -0.91 -10.91 -61.54
CA LEU A 14 -0.99 -9.49 -61.19
C LEU A 14 -2.25 -9.18 -60.37
N ASP A 15 -3.40 -9.69 -60.78
CA ASP A 15 -4.66 -9.53 -60.04
C ASP A 15 -4.57 -10.18 -58.64
N ALA A 16 -3.98 -11.37 -58.52
CA ALA A 16 -3.71 -11.98 -57.22
C ALA A 16 -2.79 -11.10 -56.34
N ALA A 17 -1.67 -10.63 -56.88
CA ALA A 17 -0.75 -9.75 -56.15
C ALA A 17 -1.40 -8.41 -55.75
N GLN A 18 -2.28 -7.85 -56.57
CA GLN A 18 -3.02 -6.63 -56.26
C GLN A 18 -4.03 -6.86 -55.13
N ARG A 19 -4.71 -8.00 -55.11
CA ARG A 19 -5.59 -8.38 -54.00
C ARG A 19 -4.82 -8.60 -52.71
N ASP A 20 -3.69 -9.28 -52.75
CA ASP A 20 -2.83 -9.49 -51.58
C ASP A 20 -2.30 -8.15 -51.03
N ALA A 21 -1.87 -7.24 -51.91
CA ALA A 21 -1.42 -5.91 -51.52
C ALA A 21 -2.53 -5.06 -50.90
N THR A 22 -3.74 -5.09 -51.46
CA THR A 22 -4.89 -4.35 -50.89
C THR A 22 -5.33 -4.94 -49.56
N ALA A 23 -5.34 -6.27 -49.42
CA ALA A 23 -5.61 -6.96 -48.15
C ALA A 23 -4.57 -6.61 -47.07
N ALA A 24 -3.28 -6.63 -47.42
CA ALA A 24 -2.20 -6.27 -46.48
C ALA A 24 -2.27 -4.79 -46.06
N ALA A 25 -2.58 -3.88 -46.98
CA ALA A 25 -2.76 -2.46 -46.68
C ALA A 25 -3.96 -2.21 -45.75
N ALA A 26 -5.08 -2.91 -46.00
CA ALA A 26 -6.25 -2.85 -45.13
C ALA A 26 -5.92 -3.37 -43.72
N ALA A 27 -5.25 -4.53 -43.61
CA ALA A 27 -4.83 -5.10 -42.34
C ALA A 27 -3.90 -4.16 -41.54
N ARG A 28 -2.94 -3.51 -42.22
CA ARG A 28 -2.03 -2.55 -41.57
C ARG A 28 -2.78 -1.31 -41.08
N THR A 29 -3.73 -0.80 -41.86
CA THR A 29 -4.55 0.36 -41.47
C THR A 29 -5.37 0.05 -40.21
N THR A 30 -6.02 -1.12 -40.18
CA THR A 30 -6.76 -1.59 -39.00
C THR A 30 -5.83 -1.76 -37.78
N ALA A 31 -4.65 -2.33 -37.96
CA ALA A 31 -3.68 -2.51 -36.87
C ALA A 31 -3.23 -1.15 -36.28
N VAL A 32 -2.95 -0.15 -37.11
CA VAL A 32 -2.59 1.20 -36.66
C VAL A 32 -3.74 1.87 -35.92
N GLN A 33 -4.97 1.74 -36.42
CA GLN A 33 -6.15 2.29 -35.74
C GLN A 33 -6.35 1.67 -34.36
N ASN A 34 -6.24 0.34 -34.26
CA ASN A 34 -6.36 -0.37 -32.99
C ASN A 34 -5.26 0.03 -31.99
N ALA A 35 -4.00 0.08 -32.44
CA ALA A 35 -2.89 0.54 -31.59
C ALA A 35 -3.08 1.99 -31.13
N GLY A 36 -3.63 2.86 -31.99
CA GLY A 36 -3.97 4.23 -31.63
C GLY A 36 -5.05 4.32 -30.54
N GLN A 37 -6.09 3.47 -30.62
CA GLN A 37 -7.13 3.38 -29.59
C GLN A 37 -6.58 2.83 -28.26
N GLU A 38 -5.78 1.76 -28.30
CA GLU A 38 -5.12 1.20 -27.11
C GLU A 38 -4.21 2.25 -26.45
N LEU A 39 -3.44 3.01 -27.24
CA LEU A 39 -2.59 4.09 -26.72
C LEU A 39 -3.38 5.22 -26.08
N ALA A 40 -4.50 5.64 -26.68
CA ALA A 40 -5.37 6.68 -26.12
C ALA A 40 -5.94 6.24 -24.76
N MET A 41 -6.38 4.99 -24.66
CA MET A 41 -6.85 4.40 -23.40
C MET A 41 -5.75 4.35 -22.34
N VAL A 42 -4.55 3.90 -22.69
CA VAL A 42 -3.40 3.85 -21.77
C VAL A 42 -3.06 5.25 -21.25
N ARG A 43 -3.00 6.26 -22.13
CA ARG A 43 -2.75 7.66 -21.74
C ARG A 43 -3.81 8.17 -20.77
N GLN A 44 -5.08 7.93 -21.06
CA GLN A 44 -6.17 8.33 -20.18
C GLN A 44 -6.02 7.69 -18.80
N ARG A 45 -5.75 6.38 -18.73
CA ARG A 45 -5.57 5.68 -17.46
C ARG A 45 -4.37 6.21 -16.66
N LEU A 46 -3.23 6.42 -17.32
CA LEU A 46 -2.05 7.00 -16.68
C LEU A 46 -2.32 8.39 -16.11
N THR A 47 -3.08 9.25 -16.82
CA THR A 47 -3.43 10.58 -16.29
C THR A 47 -4.31 10.50 -15.04
N LEU A 48 -5.28 9.58 -15.00
CA LEU A 48 -6.11 9.35 -13.82
C LEU A 48 -5.28 8.79 -12.66
N GLN A 49 -4.39 7.84 -12.95
CA GLN A 49 -3.53 7.21 -11.96
C GLN A 49 -2.56 8.24 -11.34
N ALA A 50 -1.95 9.09 -12.16
CA ALA A 50 -1.11 10.20 -11.71
C ALA A 50 -1.86 11.16 -10.79
N ALA A 51 -3.09 11.54 -11.15
CA ALA A 51 -3.94 12.39 -10.32
C ALA A 51 -4.24 11.73 -8.96
N ARG A 52 -4.64 10.45 -8.96
CA ARG A 52 -4.90 9.69 -7.71
C ARG A 52 -3.67 9.61 -6.82
N LEU A 53 -2.51 9.32 -7.41
CA LEU A 53 -1.25 9.16 -6.70
C LEU A 53 -0.77 10.49 -6.10
N SER A 54 -0.94 11.61 -6.83
CA SER A 54 -0.69 12.96 -6.29
C SER A 54 -1.63 13.30 -5.13
N GLY A 55 -2.93 12.96 -5.22
CA GLY A 55 -3.89 13.15 -4.15
C GLY A 55 -3.58 12.32 -2.91
N LEU A 56 -3.03 11.11 -3.07
CA LEU A 56 -2.52 10.30 -1.96
C LEU A 56 -1.28 10.92 -1.32
N ALA A 57 -0.34 11.43 -2.11
CA ALA A 57 0.85 12.10 -1.57
C ALA A 57 0.47 13.30 -0.69
N VAL A 58 -0.49 14.12 -1.15
CA VAL A 58 -1.01 15.26 -0.37
C VAL A 58 -1.66 14.79 0.95
N ARG A 59 -2.51 13.77 0.91
CA ARG A 59 -3.13 13.18 2.11
C ARG A 59 -2.09 12.61 3.09
N ALA A 60 -1.00 12.06 2.56
CA ALA A 60 0.10 11.52 3.36
C ALA A 60 1.08 12.60 3.86
N GLY A 61 0.91 13.88 3.49
CA GLY A 61 1.84 14.95 3.82
C GLY A 61 3.21 14.82 3.14
N MET A 62 3.28 14.08 2.03
CA MET A 62 4.50 13.86 1.25
C MET A 62 4.54 14.76 0.01
N PRO A 63 5.74 15.12 -0.50
CA PRO A 63 5.84 15.80 -1.78
C PRO A 63 5.29 14.92 -2.90
N ALA A 64 4.69 15.56 -3.90
CA ALA A 64 4.20 14.86 -5.08
C ALA A 64 5.38 14.18 -5.81
N PRO A 65 5.30 12.88 -6.11
CA PRO A 65 6.38 12.17 -6.77
C PRO A 65 6.53 12.62 -8.22
N LEU A 66 7.78 12.69 -8.68
CA LEU A 66 8.12 12.95 -10.08
C LEU A 66 7.80 11.70 -10.90
N LEU A 67 6.87 11.84 -11.85
CA LEU A 67 6.46 10.78 -12.76
C LEU A 67 7.20 10.97 -14.09
N THR A 68 8.46 10.55 -14.12
CA THR A 68 9.29 10.54 -15.32
C THR A 68 9.68 9.11 -15.67
N PRO A 69 9.82 8.76 -16.96
CA PRO A 69 10.31 7.44 -17.35
C PRO A 69 11.73 7.21 -16.81
N ASP A 70 11.94 6.07 -16.14
CA ASP A 70 13.27 5.68 -15.64
C ASP A 70 14.20 5.20 -16.76
N ALA A 71 13.63 4.69 -17.85
CA ALA A 71 14.38 4.15 -18.98
C ALA A 71 13.75 4.57 -20.32
N PRO A 72 14.55 4.72 -21.38
CA PRO A 72 14.04 4.92 -22.73
C PRO A 72 13.26 3.69 -23.18
N VAL A 73 12.07 3.91 -23.71
CA VAL A 73 11.22 2.84 -24.26
C VAL A 73 11.64 2.56 -25.71
N PRO A 74 11.92 1.29 -26.08
CA PRO A 74 12.24 0.93 -27.46
C PRO A 74 11.10 1.28 -28.42
N GLU A 75 11.45 1.75 -29.62
CA GLU A 75 10.47 1.99 -30.67
C GLU A 75 9.98 0.64 -31.23
N PRO A 76 8.65 0.41 -31.30
CA PRO A 76 8.12 -0.85 -31.81
C PRO A 76 8.40 -0.99 -33.31
N PRO A 77 8.84 -2.17 -33.78
CA PRO A 77 9.18 -2.38 -35.19
C PRO A 77 7.95 -2.37 -36.13
N ASP A 78 6.76 -2.69 -35.60
CA ASP A 78 5.51 -2.69 -36.34
C ASP A 78 4.29 -2.42 -35.42
N PRO A 79 3.09 -2.17 -35.98
CA PRO A 79 1.89 -1.91 -35.18
C PRO A 79 1.44 -3.09 -34.29
N VAL A 80 1.76 -4.33 -34.66
CA VAL A 80 1.38 -5.52 -33.89
C VAL A 80 2.24 -5.62 -32.63
N ALA A 81 3.54 -5.38 -32.77
CA ALA A 81 4.48 -5.27 -31.66
C ALA A 81 4.12 -4.08 -30.74
N ALA A 82 3.69 -2.95 -31.31
CA ALA A 82 3.19 -1.81 -30.53
C ALA A 82 1.98 -2.20 -29.66
N SER A 83 0.99 -2.90 -30.24
CA SER A 83 -0.15 -3.41 -29.49
C SER A 83 0.23 -4.42 -28.40
N ALA A 84 1.21 -5.29 -28.64
CA ALA A 84 1.68 -6.23 -27.62
C ALA A 84 2.29 -5.48 -26.41
N LEU A 85 3.11 -4.46 -26.66
CA LEU A 85 3.68 -3.60 -25.60
C LEU A 85 2.60 -2.84 -24.85
N LEU A 86 1.59 -2.29 -25.55
CA LEU A 86 0.48 -1.58 -24.91
C LEU A 86 -0.35 -2.50 -24.00
N ARG A 87 -0.57 -3.76 -24.39
CA ARG A 87 -1.26 -4.75 -23.53
C ARG A 87 -0.45 -5.11 -22.28
N ALA A 88 0.86 -5.24 -22.40
CA ALA A 88 1.73 -5.43 -21.24
C ALA A 88 1.63 -4.22 -20.29
N ALA A 89 1.69 -3.00 -20.84
CA ALA A 89 1.52 -1.78 -20.06
C ALA A 89 0.15 -1.70 -19.38
N ILE A 90 -0.94 -2.16 -20.02
CA ILE A 90 -2.27 -2.22 -19.40
C ILE A 90 -2.26 -3.15 -18.18
N ALA A 91 -1.65 -4.33 -18.29
CA ALA A 91 -1.57 -5.28 -17.18
C ALA A 91 -0.77 -4.72 -15.98
N GLU A 92 0.29 -3.96 -16.26
CA GLU A 92 1.04 -3.24 -15.21
C GLU A 92 0.21 -2.13 -14.58
N ILE A 93 -0.51 -1.34 -15.39
CA ILE A 93 -1.43 -0.30 -14.90
C ILE A 93 -2.53 -0.92 -14.03
N ASP A 94 -3.10 -2.06 -14.41
CA ASP A 94 -4.11 -2.79 -13.63
C ASP A 94 -3.55 -3.21 -12.27
N THR A 95 -2.32 -3.71 -12.24
CA THR A 95 -1.64 -4.11 -11.00
C THR A 95 -1.39 -2.90 -10.10
N ALA A 96 -0.95 -1.78 -10.67
CA ALA A 96 -0.74 -0.54 -9.94
C ALA A 96 -2.06 0.09 -9.45
N ASP A 97 -3.13 0.03 -10.25
CA ASP A 97 -4.47 0.49 -9.88
C ASP A 97 -5.08 -0.36 -8.76
N ALA A 98 -4.83 -1.68 -8.75
CA ALA A 98 -5.22 -2.55 -7.63
C ALA A 98 -4.51 -2.12 -6.34
N ALA A 99 -3.19 -1.90 -6.39
CA ALA A 99 -2.42 -1.43 -5.23
C ALA A 99 -2.91 -0.05 -4.74
N LEU A 100 -3.17 0.90 -5.65
CA LEU A 100 -3.74 2.20 -5.29
C LEU A 100 -5.15 2.07 -4.69
N SER A 101 -5.96 1.15 -5.21
CA SER A 101 -7.32 0.94 -4.73
C SER A 101 -7.36 0.27 -3.36
N GLU A 102 -6.39 -0.59 -3.01
CA GLU A 102 -6.23 -1.07 -1.63
C GLU A 102 -6.03 0.10 -0.66
N VAL A 103 -5.21 1.08 -1.03
CA VAL A 103 -4.98 2.30 -0.22
C VAL A 103 -6.25 3.17 -0.16
N ASP A 104 -6.93 3.39 -1.29
CA ASP A 104 -8.08 4.30 -1.40
C ASP A 104 -9.38 3.74 -0.80
N THR A 105 -9.65 2.43 -0.93
CA THR A 105 -10.82 1.74 -0.33
C THR A 105 -10.70 1.56 1.18
N GLY A 106 -9.64 2.09 1.78
CA GLY A 106 -9.55 2.20 3.22
C GLY A 106 -9.10 0.95 3.94
N THR A 107 -8.36 0.06 3.27
CA THR A 107 -7.55 -0.91 4.04
C THR A 107 -6.45 -0.20 4.87
N VAL A 108 -6.16 1.08 4.58
CA VAL A 108 -5.33 2.01 5.38
C VAL A 108 -6.18 2.95 6.29
N THR A 109 -7.51 2.98 6.14
CA THR A 109 -8.47 3.73 6.99
C THR A 109 -9.46 2.81 7.70
N ARG A 110 -9.01 1.63 8.14
CA ARG A 110 -9.81 0.78 9.02
C ARG A 110 -9.71 1.29 10.45
N GLY A 111 -10.83 1.38 11.18
CA GLY A 111 -10.83 1.70 12.61
C GLY A 111 -11.25 3.14 12.96
N PRO A 112 -11.41 3.44 14.27
CA PRO A 112 -11.84 4.75 14.73
C PRO A 112 -10.77 5.82 14.44
N LEU A 113 -11.20 7.07 14.22
CA LEU A 113 -10.33 8.24 14.00
C LEU A 113 -9.46 8.13 12.72
N PRO A 114 -10.05 7.90 11.53
CA PRO A 114 -9.30 7.67 10.28
C PRO A 114 -8.45 8.87 9.87
N ASP A 115 -8.83 10.09 10.25
CA ASP A 115 -8.15 11.34 9.89
C ASP A 115 -6.90 11.62 10.73
N LEU A 116 -6.66 10.86 11.80
CA LEU A 116 -5.49 11.05 12.64
C LEU A 116 -4.24 10.36 12.06
N PRO A 117 -3.05 10.97 12.20
CA PRO A 117 -1.80 10.33 11.86
C PRO A 117 -1.65 8.98 12.56
N GLN A 118 -1.09 7.99 11.85
CA GLN A 118 -0.93 6.62 12.35
C GLN A 118 -0.19 6.55 13.69
N THR A 119 0.86 7.35 13.86
CA THR A 119 1.60 7.48 15.12
C THR A 119 0.70 7.97 16.26
N THR A 120 -0.20 8.91 15.99
CA THR A 120 -1.14 9.43 16.99
C THR A 120 -2.18 8.37 17.38
N ARG A 121 -2.71 7.63 16.40
CA ARG A 121 -3.65 6.52 16.66
C ARG A 121 -3.01 5.43 17.52
N ASN A 122 -1.79 5.01 17.18
CA ASN A 122 -1.03 4.05 17.97
C ASN A 122 -0.78 4.57 19.39
N LEU A 123 -0.40 5.85 19.54
CA LEU A 123 -0.14 6.47 20.83
C LEU A 123 -1.40 6.49 21.72
N ILE A 124 -2.58 6.77 21.16
CA ILE A 124 -3.85 6.73 21.90
C ILE A 124 -4.12 5.33 22.43
N VAL A 125 -3.96 4.29 21.60
CA VAL A 125 -4.23 2.90 22.03
C VAL A 125 -3.23 2.44 23.09
N TYR A 126 -1.92 2.61 22.83
CA TYR A 126 -0.88 2.26 23.81
C TYR A 126 -1.02 3.06 25.10
N GLY A 127 -1.31 4.36 25.00
CA GLY A 127 -1.47 5.25 26.14
C GLY A 127 -2.68 4.91 27.00
N ALA A 128 -3.83 4.61 26.39
CA ALA A 128 -5.03 4.21 27.11
C ALA A 128 -4.81 2.91 27.90
N VAL A 129 -4.19 1.90 27.29
CA VAL A 129 -3.89 0.64 27.98
C VAL A 129 -2.81 0.82 29.05
N ALA A 130 -1.76 1.60 28.78
CA ALA A 130 -0.73 1.93 29.75
C ALA A 130 -1.31 2.66 30.98
N LEU A 131 -2.28 3.55 30.78
CA LEU A 131 -2.99 4.23 31.86
C LEU A 131 -3.78 3.23 32.73
N VAL A 132 -4.49 2.28 32.12
CA VAL A 132 -5.20 1.21 32.85
C VAL A 132 -4.22 0.35 33.67
N VAL A 133 -3.07 0.00 33.09
CA VAL A 133 -2.00 -0.73 33.79
C VAL A 133 -1.49 0.08 34.98
N LEU A 134 -1.21 1.38 34.80
CA LEU A 134 -0.75 2.26 35.88
C LEU A 134 -1.77 2.33 37.02
N ILE A 135 -3.05 2.53 36.71
CA ILE A 135 -4.13 2.58 37.72
C ILE A 135 -4.18 1.25 38.50
N THR A 136 -4.10 0.13 37.79
CA THR A 136 -4.11 -1.21 38.41
C THR A 136 -2.92 -1.39 39.36
N GLN A 137 -1.73 -0.97 38.94
CA GLN A 137 -0.51 -1.04 39.76
C GLN A 137 -0.62 -0.17 41.02
N LEU A 138 -1.18 1.04 40.92
CA LEU A 138 -1.43 1.91 42.08
C LEU A 138 -2.41 1.26 43.06
N ILE A 139 -3.51 0.69 42.57
CA ILE A 139 -4.47 -0.02 43.41
C ILE A 139 -3.79 -1.18 44.15
N LEU A 140 -3.04 -2.02 43.43
CA LEU A 140 -2.30 -3.13 44.04
C LEU A 140 -1.31 -2.62 45.09
N PHE A 141 -0.59 -1.53 44.81
CA PHE A 141 0.37 -0.96 45.74
C PHE A 141 -0.28 -0.45 47.04
N PHE A 142 -1.41 0.26 46.95
CA PHE A 142 -2.07 0.84 48.13
C PHE A 142 -2.97 -0.14 48.90
N VAL A 143 -3.51 -1.16 48.23
CA VAL A 143 -4.47 -2.10 48.84
C VAL A 143 -3.79 -3.38 49.33
N ALA A 144 -2.65 -3.78 48.75
CA ALA A 144 -1.93 -4.97 49.18
C ALA A 144 -1.32 -4.79 50.57
N SER A 145 -1.92 -5.43 51.58
CA SER A 145 -1.37 -5.52 52.93
C SER A 145 -0.77 -6.90 53.19
N GLY A 146 0.51 -6.95 53.59
CA GLY A 146 1.21 -8.16 54.04
C GLY A 146 2.21 -8.74 53.03
N PRO A 147 3.15 -9.59 53.48
CA PRO A 147 4.33 -9.98 52.68
C PRO A 147 3.99 -10.73 51.38
N ALA A 148 2.99 -11.63 51.43
CA ALA A 148 2.53 -12.37 50.25
C ALA A 148 1.85 -11.44 49.22
N ALA A 149 1.13 -10.42 49.69
CA ALA A 149 0.48 -9.43 48.84
C ALA A 149 1.51 -8.50 48.17
N SER A 150 2.62 -8.19 48.85
CA SER A 150 3.73 -7.43 48.29
C SER A 150 4.47 -8.18 47.17
N VAL A 151 4.68 -9.49 47.33
CA VAL A 151 5.26 -10.33 46.26
C VAL A 151 4.33 -10.39 45.05
N GLY A 152 3.03 -10.58 45.28
CA GLY A 152 2.02 -10.56 44.21
C GLY A 152 1.99 -9.23 43.46
N ALA A 153 2.01 -8.10 44.18
CA ALA A 153 2.06 -6.77 43.59
C ALA A 153 3.33 -6.55 42.74
N LEU A 154 4.47 -7.12 43.15
CA LEU A 154 5.73 -7.02 42.41
C LEU A 154 5.70 -7.83 41.11
N VAL A 155 5.19 -9.06 41.16
CA VAL A 155 5.01 -9.92 39.98
C VAL A 155 4.01 -9.30 39.00
N CYS A 156 2.87 -8.82 39.49
CA CYS A 156 1.90 -8.09 38.68
C CYS A 156 2.49 -6.79 38.12
N GLY A 157 3.28 -6.06 38.91
CA GLY A 157 3.99 -4.87 38.49
C GLY A 157 4.88 -5.12 37.28
N ALA A 158 5.63 -6.23 37.26
CA ALA A 158 6.49 -6.60 36.14
C ALA A 158 5.71 -7.18 34.93
N ALA A 159 4.65 -7.97 35.17
CA ALA A 159 3.94 -8.68 34.11
C ALA A 159 2.89 -7.82 33.37
N LEU A 160 2.19 -6.93 34.07
CA LEU A 160 1.10 -6.13 33.51
C LEU A 160 1.52 -5.21 32.34
N PRO A 161 2.70 -4.56 32.35
CA PRO A 161 3.20 -3.79 31.20
C PRO A 161 3.37 -4.62 29.94
N ALA A 162 3.92 -5.84 30.07
CA ALA A 162 4.14 -6.73 28.94
C ALA A 162 2.81 -7.22 28.36
N LEU A 163 1.86 -7.57 29.23
CA LEU A 163 0.49 -7.91 28.83
C LEU A 163 -0.22 -6.72 28.18
N GLY A 164 -0.09 -5.53 28.76
CA GLY A 164 -0.66 -4.30 28.21
C GLY A 164 -0.11 -3.97 26.82
N TYR A 165 1.19 -4.15 26.61
CA TYR A 165 1.80 -4.04 25.29
C TYR A 165 1.21 -5.04 24.30
N GLY A 166 1.11 -6.32 24.69
CA GLY A 166 0.53 -7.38 23.85
C GLY A 166 -0.93 -7.13 23.48
N VAL A 167 -1.74 -6.69 24.45
CA VAL A 167 -3.15 -6.32 24.23
C VAL A 167 -3.24 -5.14 23.27
N SER A 168 -2.48 -4.07 23.51
CA SER A 168 -2.46 -2.88 22.64
C SER A 168 -2.04 -3.23 21.22
N TRP A 169 -1.00 -4.07 21.08
CA TRP A 169 -0.49 -4.56 19.80
C TRP A 169 -1.54 -5.37 19.03
N ALA A 170 -2.26 -6.26 19.72
CA ALA A 170 -3.36 -7.04 19.14
C ALA A 170 -4.54 -6.14 18.75
N SER A 171 -4.93 -5.20 19.62
CA SER A 171 -6.01 -4.24 19.37
C SER A 171 -5.72 -3.37 18.15
N ILE A 172 -4.50 -2.88 17.97
CA ILE A 172 -4.12 -2.11 16.77
C ILE A 172 -4.26 -2.96 15.51
N GLY A 173 -3.79 -4.22 15.55
CA GLY A 173 -3.94 -5.14 14.43
C GLY A 173 -5.40 -5.46 14.09
N LEU A 174 -6.27 -5.56 15.08
CA LEU A 174 -7.70 -5.84 14.89
C LEU A 174 -8.46 -4.61 14.36
N LEU A 175 -8.22 -3.45 14.95
CA LEU A 175 -8.92 -2.20 14.63
C LEU A 175 -8.48 -1.63 13.28
N TYR A 176 -7.18 -1.64 13.01
CA TYR A 176 -6.56 -0.94 11.88
C TYR A 176 -5.97 -1.89 10.82
N GLY A 177 -5.95 -3.21 11.06
CA GLY A 177 -5.49 -4.20 10.08
C GLY A 177 -3.96 -4.28 9.93
N LYS A 178 -3.49 -4.29 8.68
CA LYS A 178 -2.05 -4.29 8.34
C LYS A 178 -1.52 -2.85 8.39
N VAL A 179 -1.26 -2.36 9.60
CA VAL A 179 -0.60 -1.08 9.85
C VAL A 179 0.73 -1.27 10.56
N ASP A 180 1.68 -0.36 10.36
CA ASP A 180 2.88 -0.28 11.20
C ASP A 180 2.46 0.08 12.64
N ARG A 181 2.78 -0.82 13.57
CA ARG A 181 2.35 -0.76 14.97
C ARG A 181 3.30 0.05 15.83
N SER A 182 4.39 0.58 15.27
CA SER A 182 5.36 1.42 15.99
C SER A 182 5.90 0.74 17.26
N ALA A 183 6.44 -0.48 17.11
CA ALA A 183 6.84 -1.36 18.21
C ALA A 183 7.68 -0.69 19.30
N VAL A 184 8.65 0.15 18.90
CA VAL A 184 9.55 0.85 19.82
C VAL A 184 8.80 1.88 20.67
N ILE A 185 7.90 2.65 20.05
CA ILE A 185 7.06 3.63 20.75
C ILE A 185 6.11 2.90 21.69
N GLY A 186 5.46 1.83 21.22
CA GLY A 186 4.57 1.02 22.04
C GLY A 186 5.27 0.42 23.26
N ALA A 187 6.48 -0.11 23.08
CA ALA A 187 7.28 -0.65 24.19
C ALA A 187 7.64 0.44 25.22
N GLY A 188 8.07 1.62 24.75
CA GLY A 188 8.37 2.76 25.63
C GLY A 188 7.15 3.22 26.43
N VAL A 189 6.00 3.40 25.76
CA VAL A 189 4.75 3.83 26.40
C VAL A 189 4.23 2.78 27.38
N SER A 190 4.28 1.49 27.02
CA SER A 190 3.86 0.41 27.90
C SER A 190 4.81 0.19 29.09
N ALA A 191 6.09 0.56 28.99
CA ALA A 191 7.05 0.49 30.10
C ALA A 191 6.91 1.66 31.09
N ALA A 192 6.38 2.80 30.65
CA ALA A 192 6.26 4.01 31.48
C ALA A 192 5.57 3.79 32.84
N PRO A 193 4.47 3.01 32.97
CA PRO A 193 3.84 2.72 34.26
C PRO A 193 4.80 2.15 35.32
N VAL A 194 5.63 1.17 34.95
CA VAL A 194 6.60 0.58 35.90
C VAL A 194 7.68 1.56 36.28
N VAL A 195 8.21 2.32 35.31
CA VAL A 195 9.23 3.33 35.58
C VAL A 195 8.70 4.38 36.56
N LEU A 196 7.48 4.85 36.35
CA LEU A 196 6.83 5.83 37.23
C LEU A 196 6.58 5.25 38.63
N LEU A 197 6.08 4.02 38.73
CA LEU A 197 5.83 3.36 40.01
C LEU A 197 7.13 3.14 40.80
N CYS A 198 8.15 2.55 40.17
CA CYS A 198 9.45 2.32 40.80
C CYS A 198 10.12 3.63 41.20
N GLY A 199 10.06 4.66 40.35
CA GLY A 199 10.57 6.00 40.64
C GLY A 199 9.86 6.62 41.85
N GLY A 200 8.52 6.54 41.90
CA GLY A 200 7.74 7.04 43.04
C GLY A 200 8.07 6.32 44.36
N ILE A 201 8.24 5.00 44.32
CA ILE A 201 8.66 4.21 45.49
C ILE A 201 10.06 4.65 45.95
N ALA A 202 11.02 4.79 45.04
CA ALA A 202 12.38 5.23 45.38
C ALA A 202 12.39 6.64 46.01
N VAL A 203 11.63 7.58 45.46
CA VAL A 203 11.51 8.94 46.00
C VAL A 203 10.89 8.93 47.39
N THR A 204 9.81 8.17 47.60
CA THR A 204 9.18 8.07 48.93
C THR A 204 10.06 7.39 49.98
N ALA A 205 10.93 6.46 49.56
CA ALA A 205 11.92 5.84 50.43
C ALA A 205 13.08 6.79 50.81
N LEU A 206 13.48 7.69 49.91
CA LEU A 206 14.55 8.67 50.16
C LEU A 206 14.10 9.88 50.99
N LEU A 207 12.80 10.21 50.96
CA LEU A 207 12.23 11.35 51.69
C LEU A 207 11.72 11.00 53.10
N ARG A 208 11.84 9.74 53.51
CA ARG A 208 11.56 9.25 54.88
C ARG A 208 12.85 9.14 55.67
#